data_AF-A0A0L0QUT1-F1
#
_entry.id   AF-A0A0L0QUT1-F1
#
_cell.length_a   1.000
_cell.length_b   1.000
_cell.length_c   1.000
_cell.angle_alpha   90.00
_cell.angle_beta   90.00
_cell.angle_gamma   90.00
#
_symmetry.space_group_name_H-M   'P 1'
#
loop_
_entity.id
_entity.type
_entity.pdbx_description
1 polymer ?
#
loop_
_entity_poly.entity_id
_entity_poly.type
_entity_poly.pdbx_seq_one_letter_code
_entity_poly.pdbx_strand_id
1 'polypeptide(L)'
;MKKRTTCVLLLSIALLLGQTNVVAAKKTETDNNRGWKLQYHEKFNQKLPVDEAPWVMDNYGETSPWNVDHLDDDGEFFKVKGGTEFEKQLNSFHLLRKRVNFGKDGWLTAEVAARDYDKDGTPDTNASLKNVKLNRGNHSAELSTSFDSGLIIRSTDALPSEYRIEYKLRNIDFGGQRNGTFDYDDKHNGYTLEKRKSNFPWKRSGDFSGDASHNNPNFGDVTKENGYYFLSIMDYENPAPHNNVFIHNHRKLGMDAYNVSGPWAKAYGVCDPSTGELYSQTSEKSSNNAINGIFFAGDTFRDESIGYNSFMFETECGSFSDQDTPYSIISNAEIQPELMPEETYTFAIERSKTGYVMEMTGNFKYIRQKTLRYERDFIENGRPIWHYNNTPEQYDGKFNSTLTFTGPYGSYSVEQWPDDSAYPDYFIIGIPHINYYEGSAIIDDIKLYVPKKS
;
A
#
# COMPACT_ATOMS: atom_id res chain seq x y z
N MET A 1 -39.78 88.77 3.96
CA MET A 1 -39.96 87.47 3.28
C MET A 1 -38.60 86.80 3.10
N LYS A 2 -38.52 85.50 3.40
CA LYS A 2 -37.40 84.55 3.26
C LYS A 2 -36.13 84.83 4.11
N LYS A 3 -36.11 84.21 5.29
CA LYS A 3 -34.90 83.96 6.09
C LYS A 3 -34.28 82.61 5.68
N ARG A 4 -32.93 82.65 5.65
CA ARG A 4 -31.88 81.61 5.75
C ARG A 4 -32.39 80.18 6.08
N THR A 5 -31.77 79.11 5.61
CA THR A 5 -30.43 78.68 6.05
C THR A 5 -29.95 77.48 5.21
N THR A 6 -28.64 77.43 4.99
CA THR A 6 -27.82 76.33 4.50
C THR A 6 -28.09 75.01 5.23
N CYS A 7 -28.16 73.88 4.50
CA CYS A 7 -28.03 72.56 5.12
C CYS A 7 -27.21 71.61 4.25
N VAL A 8 -26.46 70.81 4.99
CA VAL A 8 -25.38 69.90 4.62
C VAL A 8 -25.90 68.66 3.89
N LEU A 9 -25.04 68.16 3.02
CA LEU A 9 -25.13 66.94 2.23
C LEU A 9 -25.28 65.69 3.12
N LEU A 10 -26.29 64.85 2.87
CA LEU A 10 -26.38 63.48 3.39
C LEU A 10 -26.84 62.57 2.24
N LEU A 11 -25.90 61.83 1.66
CA LEU A 11 -26.15 60.73 0.72
C LEU A 11 -26.28 59.45 1.55
N SER A 12 -27.48 58.87 1.55
CA SER A 12 -27.76 57.59 2.21
C SER A 12 -27.33 56.43 1.31
N ILE A 13 -26.32 55.68 1.75
CA ILE A 13 -25.97 54.35 1.20
C ILE A 13 -26.82 53.33 1.95
N ALA A 14 -27.70 52.62 1.23
CA ALA A 14 -28.45 51.49 1.75
C ALA A 14 -27.54 50.26 1.81
N LEU A 15 -27.23 49.78 3.02
CA LEU A 15 -26.65 48.46 3.25
C LEU A 15 -27.76 47.39 3.12
N LEU A 16 -27.69 46.56 2.10
CA LEU A 16 -28.35 45.26 2.08
C LEU A 16 -27.48 44.25 2.84
N LEU A 17 -27.91 43.91 4.05
CA LEU A 17 -27.37 42.79 4.83
C LEU A 17 -27.89 41.48 4.23
N GLY A 18 -27.09 40.87 3.34
CA GLY A 18 -27.24 39.47 2.99
C GLY A 18 -26.74 38.62 4.14
N GLN A 19 -27.65 37.93 4.84
CA GLN A 19 -27.32 36.89 5.80
C GLN A 19 -26.76 35.69 5.03
N THR A 20 -25.44 35.57 4.96
CA THR A 20 -24.79 34.31 4.63
C THR A 20 -24.91 33.40 5.83
N ASN A 21 -25.73 32.36 5.71
CA ASN A 21 -25.69 31.21 6.61
C ASN A 21 -24.33 30.54 6.42
N VAL A 22 -23.36 30.95 7.25
CA VAL A 22 -22.14 30.18 7.46
C VAL A 22 -22.58 28.89 8.16
N VAL A 23 -22.72 27.82 7.38
CA VAL A 23 -22.76 26.47 7.92
C VAL A 23 -21.42 26.27 8.60
N ALA A 24 -21.39 26.48 9.91
CA ALA A 24 -20.25 26.14 10.73
C ALA A 24 -19.98 24.66 10.50
N ALA A 25 -18.84 24.35 9.88
CA ALA A 25 -18.31 23.00 9.84
C ALA A 25 -18.34 22.48 11.27
N LYS A 26 -19.18 21.46 11.48
CA LYS A 26 -19.25 20.73 12.74
C LYS A 26 -17.88 20.06 12.87
N LYS A 27 -16.95 20.71 13.56
CA LYS A 27 -15.82 20.03 14.18
C LYS A 27 -16.47 19.01 15.11
N THR A 28 -16.62 17.79 14.63
CA THR A 28 -16.71 16.62 15.49
C THR A 28 -15.50 16.73 16.40
N GLU A 29 -15.74 17.04 17.67
CA GLU A 29 -14.81 16.70 18.74
C GLU A 29 -14.57 15.20 18.59
N THR A 30 -13.47 14.87 17.91
CA THR A 30 -13.02 13.51 17.75
C THR A 30 -12.83 12.93 19.14
N ASP A 31 -13.31 11.70 19.27
CA ASP A 31 -13.30 10.81 20.42
C ASP A 31 -11.86 10.54 20.90
N ASN A 32 -11.20 11.59 21.43
CA ASN A 32 -9.81 11.64 21.88
C ASN A 32 -9.56 10.81 23.16
N ASN A 33 -10.48 9.91 23.51
CA ASN A 33 -10.47 9.18 24.76
C ASN A 33 -10.76 7.68 24.61
N ARG A 34 -10.61 7.10 23.41
CA ARG A 34 -10.36 5.66 23.33
C ARG A 34 -8.96 5.41 23.86
N GLY A 35 -8.86 5.16 25.16
CA GLY A 35 -7.59 4.82 25.76
C GLY A 35 -7.07 3.54 25.11
N TRP A 36 -6.05 3.65 24.25
CA TRP A 36 -5.37 2.48 23.69
C TRP A 36 -4.49 1.82 24.76
N LYS A 37 -4.47 0.50 24.80
CA LYS A 37 -3.59 -0.32 25.62
C LYS A 37 -2.59 -1.04 24.70
N LEU A 38 -1.30 -0.86 24.96
CA LEU A 38 -0.26 -1.62 24.28
C LEU A 38 -0.42 -3.11 24.59
N GLN A 39 -0.61 -3.92 23.55
CA GLN A 39 -0.68 -5.38 23.65
C GLN A 39 0.67 -6.01 23.28
N TYR A 40 1.22 -5.64 22.11
CA TYR A 40 2.50 -6.13 21.64
C TYR A 40 3.43 -4.98 21.21
N HIS A 41 4.73 -5.22 21.35
CA HIS A 41 5.79 -4.32 20.96
C HIS A 41 7.03 -5.12 20.57
N GLU A 42 7.33 -5.16 19.28
CA GLU A 42 8.58 -5.69 18.74
C GLU A 42 9.61 -4.57 18.59
N LYS A 43 10.82 -4.80 19.10
CA LYS A 43 11.94 -3.83 19.10
C LYS A 43 13.19 -4.38 18.42
N PHE A 44 13.11 -5.59 17.89
CA PHE A 44 14.19 -6.35 17.26
C PHE A 44 15.42 -6.55 18.15
N ASN A 45 15.22 -6.58 19.47
CA ASN A 45 16.28 -6.85 20.45
C ASN A 45 16.67 -8.34 20.48
N GLN A 46 15.75 -9.22 20.07
CA GLN A 46 15.99 -10.65 19.95
C GLN A 46 16.48 -10.98 18.54
N LYS A 47 17.31 -12.01 18.43
CA LYS A 47 17.79 -12.50 17.14
C LYS A 47 16.60 -12.93 16.26
N LEU A 48 16.55 -12.41 15.04
CA LEU A 48 15.57 -12.81 14.03
C LEU A 48 16.03 -14.12 13.37
N PRO A 49 15.21 -15.19 13.40
CA PRO A 49 15.58 -16.48 12.85
C PRO A 49 15.29 -16.62 11.35
N VAL A 50 14.86 -15.56 10.66
CA VAL A 50 14.29 -15.61 9.30
C VAL A 50 15.30 -16.06 8.26
N ASP A 51 16.50 -15.48 8.26
CA ASP A 51 17.54 -15.84 7.30
C ASP A 51 18.04 -17.28 7.49
N GLU A 52 17.97 -17.81 8.72
CA GLU A 52 18.40 -19.16 9.10
C GLU A 52 17.34 -20.23 8.86
N ALA A 53 16.07 -19.83 8.70
CA ALA A 53 15.00 -20.77 8.41
C ALA A 53 15.20 -21.43 7.04
N PRO A 54 14.92 -22.73 6.91
CA PRO A 54 15.05 -23.43 5.64
C PRO A 54 14.03 -22.92 4.63
N TRP A 55 14.42 -22.91 3.36
CA TRP A 55 13.51 -22.70 2.25
C TRP A 55 12.60 -23.92 2.08
N VAL A 56 11.33 -23.66 1.76
CA VAL A 56 10.34 -24.67 1.39
C VAL A 56 9.85 -24.35 -0.01
N MET A 57 9.84 -25.34 -0.89
CA MET A 57 9.29 -25.18 -2.23
C MET A 57 7.77 -25.07 -2.17
N ASP A 58 7.24 -24.04 -2.82
CA ASP A 58 5.82 -23.90 -3.10
C ASP A 58 5.50 -24.65 -4.40
N ASN A 59 4.63 -25.66 -4.29
CA ASN A 59 4.19 -26.45 -5.44
C ASN A 59 2.94 -25.86 -6.12
N TYR A 60 2.47 -24.70 -5.64
CA TYR A 60 1.23 -24.06 -6.06
C TYR A 60 -0.03 -24.93 -5.81
N GLY A 61 -1.17 -24.45 -6.31
CA GLY A 61 -2.46 -25.12 -6.25
C GLY A 61 -3.10 -25.18 -4.87
N GLU A 62 -4.31 -25.73 -4.81
CA GLU A 62 -5.22 -25.67 -3.64
C GLU A 62 -4.64 -26.25 -2.33
N THR A 63 -3.63 -27.12 -2.42
CA THR A 63 -2.97 -27.70 -1.24
C THR A 63 -1.80 -26.87 -0.72
N SER A 64 -1.35 -25.87 -1.47
CA SER A 64 -0.29 -24.96 -1.02
C SER A 64 -0.78 -24.16 0.20
N PRO A 65 0.04 -24.02 1.26
CA PRO A 65 -0.32 -23.21 2.43
C PRO A 65 -0.27 -21.69 2.14
N TRP A 66 0.07 -21.32 0.91
CA TRP A 66 -0.01 -19.96 0.38
C TRP A 66 -1.14 -19.79 -0.64
N ASN A 67 -1.89 -20.85 -0.98
CA ASN A 67 -3.01 -20.72 -1.90
C ASN A 67 -4.13 -19.88 -1.29
N VAL A 68 -4.60 -18.89 -2.05
CA VAL A 68 -5.72 -18.04 -1.64
C VAL A 68 -6.90 -18.20 -2.58
N ASP A 69 -6.78 -17.76 -3.84
CA ASP A 69 -7.91 -17.75 -4.77
C ASP A 69 -7.51 -17.77 -6.26
N HIS A 70 -8.48 -17.46 -7.12
CA HIS A 70 -8.36 -17.40 -8.58
C HIS A 70 -7.30 -16.44 -9.14
N LEU A 71 -6.78 -15.50 -8.35
CA LEU A 71 -5.72 -14.56 -8.71
C LEU A 71 -4.33 -14.99 -8.22
N ASP A 72 -4.21 -16.13 -7.54
CA ASP A 72 -2.95 -16.63 -7.01
C ASP A 72 -1.89 -16.86 -8.12
N ASP A 73 -0.66 -17.19 -7.72
CA ASP A 73 0.50 -17.27 -8.61
C ASP A 73 0.36 -18.29 -9.75
N ASP A 74 -0.48 -19.32 -9.59
CA ASP A 74 -0.91 -20.25 -10.65
C ASP A 74 -2.43 -20.18 -10.94
N GLY A 75 -3.07 -19.09 -10.51
CA GLY A 75 -4.52 -18.91 -10.51
C GLY A 75 -5.16 -18.93 -11.90
N GLU A 76 -6.46 -19.19 -11.92
CA GLU A 76 -7.29 -19.28 -13.13
C GLU A 76 -7.18 -18.01 -14.01
N PHE A 77 -6.97 -16.84 -13.39
CA PHE A 77 -6.68 -15.60 -14.10
C PHE A 77 -5.58 -15.78 -15.16
N PHE A 78 -4.43 -16.32 -14.77
CA PHE A 78 -3.30 -16.44 -15.68
C PHE A 78 -3.48 -17.56 -16.69
N LYS A 79 -4.23 -18.61 -16.37
CA LYS A 79 -4.61 -19.67 -17.31
C LYS A 79 -5.47 -19.11 -18.45
N VAL A 80 -6.46 -18.28 -18.14
CA VAL A 80 -7.29 -17.62 -19.16
C VAL A 80 -6.51 -16.58 -19.99
N LYS A 81 -5.54 -15.87 -19.39
CA LYS A 81 -4.75 -14.83 -20.08
C LYS A 81 -3.62 -15.39 -20.94
N GLY A 82 -2.89 -16.39 -20.44
CA GLY A 82 -1.64 -16.87 -21.05
C GLY A 82 -1.62 -18.35 -21.41
N GLY A 83 -2.58 -19.16 -20.94
CA GLY A 83 -2.73 -20.57 -21.29
C GLY A 83 -1.47 -21.39 -21.04
N THR A 84 -1.19 -22.33 -21.94
CA THR A 84 -0.01 -23.20 -21.85
C THR A 84 1.32 -22.45 -21.91
N GLU A 85 1.37 -21.27 -22.54
CA GLU A 85 2.58 -20.45 -22.52
C GLU A 85 2.83 -19.88 -21.12
N PHE A 86 1.80 -19.40 -20.41
CA PHE A 86 1.96 -18.99 -19.02
C PHE A 86 2.46 -20.15 -18.15
N GLU A 87 1.84 -21.33 -18.26
CA GLU A 87 2.27 -22.52 -17.51
C GLU A 87 3.74 -22.88 -17.81
N LYS A 88 4.16 -22.79 -19.06
CA LYS A 88 5.57 -22.99 -19.46
C LYS A 88 6.49 -21.99 -18.78
N GLN A 89 6.11 -20.70 -18.70
CA GLN A 89 6.91 -19.68 -18.03
C GLN A 89 6.97 -19.90 -16.52
N LEU A 90 5.83 -20.19 -15.88
CA LEU A 90 5.76 -20.45 -14.44
C LEU A 90 6.58 -21.69 -14.05
N ASN A 91 6.53 -22.75 -14.85
CA ASN A 91 7.30 -23.97 -14.63
C ASN A 91 8.80 -23.83 -14.91
N SER A 92 9.29 -22.65 -15.31
CA SER A 92 10.71 -22.42 -15.60
C SER A 92 11.57 -22.20 -14.36
N PHE A 93 10.98 -22.07 -13.17
CA PHE A 93 11.66 -21.88 -11.90
C PHE A 93 10.91 -22.62 -10.78
N HIS A 94 11.50 -22.72 -9.60
CA HIS A 94 10.80 -23.04 -8.36
C HIS A 94 10.59 -21.76 -7.56
N LEU A 95 9.39 -21.59 -7.01
CA LEU A 95 9.15 -20.56 -6.00
C LEU A 95 9.46 -21.16 -4.63
N LEU A 96 10.41 -20.56 -3.94
CA LEU A 96 10.83 -20.96 -2.60
C LEU A 96 10.30 -19.96 -1.58
N ARG A 97 9.78 -20.45 -0.47
CA ARG A 97 9.15 -19.64 0.57
C ARG A 97 9.67 -19.94 1.96
N LYS A 98 9.56 -18.95 2.83
CA LYS A 98 9.76 -19.07 4.29
C LYS A 98 8.58 -18.44 5.01
N ARG A 99 8.13 -19.11 6.08
CA ARG A 99 7.13 -18.60 7.04
C ARG A 99 7.73 -18.73 8.43
N VAL A 100 8.00 -17.59 9.08
CA VAL A 100 8.76 -17.59 10.34
C VAL A 100 8.08 -16.68 11.36
N ASN A 101 7.56 -17.28 12.43
CA ASN A 101 6.98 -16.53 13.54
C ASN A 101 8.08 -15.94 14.42
N PHE A 102 7.90 -14.71 14.87
CA PHE A 102 8.82 -14.03 15.77
C PHE A 102 8.12 -13.01 16.66
N GLY A 103 8.90 -12.41 17.54
CA GLY A 103 8.43 -11.49 18.57
C GLY A 103 7.72 -12.19 19.72
N LYS A 104 7.27 -11.39 20.68
CA LYS A 104 6.64 -11.90 21.90
C LYS A 104 5.41 -12.75 21.56
N ASP A 105 5.35 -13.98 22.08
CA ASP A 105 4.26 -14.93 21.82
C ASP A 105 4.08 -15.28 20.33
N GLY A 106 5.08 -14.98 19.47
CA GLY A 106 5.02 -15.26 18.04
C GLY A 106 3.97 -14.43 17.28
N TRP A 107 3.61 -13.25 17.78
CA TRP A 107 2.53 -12.41 17.22
C TRP A 107 2.81 -11.83 15.83
N LEU A 108 4.08 -11.86 15.37
CA LEU A 108 4.48 -11.47 14.03
C LEU A 108 4.92 -12.69 13.23
N THR A 109 4.65 -12.66 11.92
CA THR A 109 5.19 -13.61 10.96
C THR A 109 5.97 -12.85 9.89
N ALA A 110 7.18 -13.31 9.57
CA ALA A 110 7.89 -12.93 8.36
C ALA A 110 7.54 -13.95 7.27
N GLU A 111 7.04 -13.46 6.14
CA GLU A 111 6.76 -14.26 4.94
C GLU A 111 7.73 -13.81 3.86
N VAL A 112 8.49 -14.76 3.32
CA VAL A 112 9.53 -14.52 2.33
C VAL A 112 9.25 -15.41 1.13
N ALA A 113 9.41 -14.87 -0.07
CA ALA A 113 9.37 -15.62 -1.31
C ALA A 113 10.57 -15.22 -2.18
N ALA A 114 11.22 -16.19 -2.81
CA ALA A 114 12.32 -15.96 -3.74
C ALA A 114 12.34 -17.06 -4.80
N ARG A 115 12.98 -16.80 -5.95
CA ARG A 115 12.98 -17.70 -7.09
C ARG A 115 14.28 -18.48 -7.20
N ASP A 116 14.12 -19.73 -7.59
CA ASP A 116 15.17 -20.70 -7.90
C ASP A 116 15.01 -21.10 -9.37
N TYR A 117 15.72 -20.39 -10.25
CA TYR A 117 15.66 -20.52 -11.71
C TYR A 117 16.37 -21.78 -12.21
N ASP A 118 17.45 -22.23 -11.55
CA ASP A 118 18.18 -23.44 -11.95
C ASP A 118 17.67 -24.72 -11.28
N LYS A 119 16.74 -24.57 -10.33
CA LYS A 119 16.00 -25.63 -9.63
C LYS A 119 16.88 -26.46 -8.70
N ASP A 120 17.92 -25.86 -8.12
CA ASP A 120 18.86 -26.55 -7.23
C ASP A 120 18.40 -26.60 -5.76
N GLY A 121 17.28 -25.94 -5.43
CA GLY A 121 16.73 -25.83 -4.08
C GLY A 121 17.20 -24.60 -3.31
N THR A 122 17.96 -23.70 -3.94
CA THR A 122 18.46 -22.45 -3.38
C THR A 122 18.00 -21.27 -4.25
N PRO A 123 17.53 -20.16 -3.66
CA PRO A 123 17.18 -19.01 -4.47
C PRO A 123 18.39 -18.36 -5.15
N ASP A 124 18.22 -17.89 -6.39
CA ASP A 124 19.23 -17.14 -7.15
C ASP A 124 19.38 -15.69 -6.68
N THR A 125 18.35 -15.16 -6.03
CA THR A 125 18.31 -13.80 -5.50
C THR A 125 17.98 -13.80 -4.02
N ASN A 126 18.47 -12.79 -3.33
CA ASN A 126 18.36 -12.70 -1.88
C ASN A 126 17.16 -11.84 -1.46
N ALA A 127 16.41 -12.37 -0.50
CA ALA A 127 15.55 -11.61 0.39
C ALA A 127 15.97 -11.90 1.83
N SER A 128 16.08 -10.87 2.66
CA SER A 128 16.63 -11.00 4.02
C SER A 128 15.86 -10.15 5.02
N LEU A 129 15.66 -10.72 6.22
CA LEU A 129 15.18 -10.01 7.39
C LEU A 129 16.09 -10.32 8.58
N LYS A 130 16.97 -9.37 8.90
CA LYS A 130 18.00 -9.55 9.94
C LYS A 130 18.07 -8.38 10.90
N ASN A 131 18.58 -8.64 12.10
CA ASN A 131 18.88 -7.56 13.03
C ASN A 131 20.05 -6.72 12.52
N VAL A 132 19.92 -5.41 12.60
CA VAL A 132 21.01 -4.46 12.38
C VAL A 132 21.18 -3.56 13.59
N LYS A 133 22.39 -3.02 13.75
CA LYS A 133 22.71 -2.01 14.76
C LYS A 133 22.97 -0.70 14.08
N LEU A 134 22.18 0.30 14.41
CA LEU A 134 22.38 1.65 13.92
C LEU A 134 23.37 2.40 14.80
N ASN A 135 23.91 3.50 14.26
CA ASN A 135 24.65 4.47 15.05
C ASN A 135 23.80 4.88 16.26
N ARG A 136 24.39 4.85 17.47
CA ARG A 136 23.74 5.00 18.81
C ARG A 136 23.15 3.73 19.45
N GLY A 137 23.35 2.55 18.87
CA GLY A 137 23.16 1.27 19.58
C GLY A 137 21.72 0.76 19.66
N ASN A 138 20.78 1.35 18.92
CA ASN A 138 19.43 0.82 18.78
C ASN A 138 19.47 -0.47 17.92
N HIS A 139 18.68 -1.46 18.34
CA HIS A 139 18.40 -2.63 17.54
C HIS A 139 17.24 -2.32 16.59
N SER A 140 17.40 -2.69 15.33
CA SER A 140 16.40 -2.52 14.28
C SER A 140 16.39 -3.77 13.40
N ALA A 141 15.37 -3.94 12.56
CA ALA A 141 15.37 -4.94 11.50
C ALA A 141 15.67 -4.27 10.16
N GLU A 142 16.60 -4.84 9.40
CA GLU A 142 16.78 -4.52 7.98
C GLU A 142 16.03 -5.55 7.16
N LEU A 143 15.10 -5.06 6.34
CA LEU A 143 14.40 -5.81 5.31
C LEU A 143 15.06 -5.47 3.98
N SER A 144 15.43 -6.47 3.20
CA SER A 144 15.90 -6.28 1.81
C SER A 144 15.32 -7.30 0.87
N THR A 145 15.07 -6.88 -0.37
CA THR A 145 14.54 -7.73 -1.46
C THR A 145 15.24 -7.41 -2.77
N SER A 146 15.29 -8.41 -3.65
CA SER A 146 15.47 -8.23 -5.10
C SER A 146 14.12 -8.17 -5.82
N PHE A 147 14.11 -7.71 -7.07
CA PHE A 147 12.90 -7.48 -7.88
C PHE A 147 12.03 -8.73 -8.08
N ASP A 148 12.62 -9.92 -7.98
CA ASP A 148 11.97 -11.22 -8.17
C ASP A 148 11.79 -11.98 -6.86
N SER A 149 11.83 -11.25 -5.74
CA SER A 149 11.60 -11.76 -4.39
C SER A 149 10.61 -10.85 -3.67
N GLY A 150 9.92 -11.39 -2.66
CA GLY A 150 9.04 -10.64 -1.80
C GLY A 150 9.34 -10.92 -0.34
N LEU A 151 9.12 -9.94 0.51
CA LEU A 151 9.31 -10.05 1.95
C LEU A 151 8.36 -9.11 2.67
N ILE A 152 7.50 -9.69 3.51
CA ILE A 152 6.60 -8.92 4.37
C ILE A 152 6.74 -9.34 5.83
N ILE A 153 6.48 -8.39 6.72
CA ILE A 153 6.16 -8.65 8.12
C ILE A 153 4.66 -8.44 8.28
N ARG A 154 3.96 -9.43 8.85
CA ARG A 154 2.51 -9.39 9.09
C ARG A 154 2.14 -9.79 10.51
N SER A 155 0.89 -9.54 10.90
CA SER A 155 0.32 -10.21 12.08
C SER A 155 0.24 -11.73 11.84
N THR A 156 0.55 -12.52 12.86
CA THR A 156 0.41 -13.98 12.80
C THR A 156 -1.05 -14.39 12.77
N ASP A 157 -1.86 -13.77 13.63
CA ASP A 157 -3.30 -13.98 13.76
C ASP A 157 -4.07 -12.79 13.18
N ALA A 158 -5.36 -13.00 12.91
CA ALA A 158 -6.29 -11.94 12.55
C ALA A 158 -6.33 -10.86 13.64
N LEU A 159 -6.36 -9.60 13.24
CA LEU A 159 -6.47 -8.48 14.16
C LEU A 159 -7.85 -8.47 14.84
N PRO A 160 -7.93 -7.98 16.09
CA PRO A 160 -9.22 -7.87 16.78
C PRO A 160 -10.14 -6.87 16.08
N SER A 161 -11.43 -6.84 16.43
CA SER A 161 -12.41 -5.96 15.77
C SER A 161 -12.11 -4.46 15.89
N GLU A 162 -11.32 -4.05 16.89
CA GLU A 162 -10.83 -2.69 17.10
C GLU A 162 -9.34 -2.77 17.47
N TYR A 163 -8.49 -2.02 16.76
CA TYR A 163 -7.04 -2.04 16.96
C TYR A 163 -6.39 -0.74 16.53
N ARG A 164 -5.13 -0.56 16.95
CA ARG A 164 -4.16 0.33 16.31
C ARG A 164 -2.87 -0.43 16.06
N ILE A 165 -2.44 -0.50 14.81
CA ILE A 165 -1.08 -0.91 14.45
C ILE A 165 -0.26 0.35 14.23
N GLU A 166 0.97 0.36 14.76
CA GLU A 166 1.92 1.47 14.59
C GLU A 166 3.30 0.89 14.38
N TYR A 167 4.07 1.44 13.44
CA TYR A 167 5.48 1.08 13.29
C TYR A 167 6.35 2.28 12.92
N LYS A 168 7.65 2.16 13.16
CA LYS A 168 8.64 3.18 12.84
C LYS A 168 9.59 2.75 11.73
N LEU A 169 9.57 3.51 10.65
CA LEU A 169 10.53 3.46 9.56
C LEU A 169 11.71 4.38 9.87
N ARG A 170 12.92 3.83 9.73
CA ARG A 170 14.18 4.46 10.08
C ARG A 170 15.07 4.73 8.88
N ASN A 171 14.99 3.90 7.85
CA ASN A 171 15.65 4.14 6.58
C ASN A 171 14.86 3.50 5.44
N ILE A 172 14.99 4.01 4.22
CA ILE A 172 14.35 3.44 3.03
C ILE A 172 15.14 3.73 1.74
N ASP A 173 15.34 2.68 0.96
CA ASP A 173 15.87 2.72 -0.40
C ASP A 173 15.06 1.76 -1.28
N PHE A 174 13.82 2.14 -1.57
CA PHE A 174 12.92 1.48 -2.53
C PHE A 174 12.53 2.46 -3.64
N GLY A 175 13.55 3.15 -4.17
CA GLY A 175 13.43 4.16 -5.21
C GLY A 175 13.01 5.54 -4.74
N GLY A 176 12.47 6.30 -5.70
CA GLY A 176 12.27 7.75 -5.60
C GLY A 176 13.56 8.50 -5.93
N GLN A 177 13.49 9.83 -6.03
CA GLN A 177 14.71 10.60 -6.29
C GLN A 177 15.55 10.68 -5.02
N ARG A 178 16.88 10.78 -5.21
CA ARG A 178 17.83 11.23 -4.20
C ARG A 178 18.48 12.50 -4.71
N ASN A 179 18.41 13.59 -3.94
CA ASN A 179 18.94 14.89 -4.36
C ASN A 179 18.48 15.34 -5.77
N GLY A 180 17.22 15.03 -6.12
CA GLY A 180 16.61 15.43 -7.40
C GLY A 180 16.90 14.54 -8.60
N THR A 181 17.58 13.40 -8.42
CA THR A 181 17.86 12.42 -9.50
C THR A 181 17.35 11.02 -9.15
N PHE A 182 16.88 10.28 -10.15
CA PHE A 182 16.59 8.85 -9.99
C PHE A 182 17.84 7.98 -10.06
N ASP A 183 18.96 8.51 -10.56
CA ASP A 183 20.24 7.81 -10.64
C ASP A 183 21.10 8.18 -9.43
N TYR A 184 21.37 7.21 -8.56
CA TYR A 184 22.15 7.36 -7.34
C TYR A 184 22.77 6.02 -6.95
N ASP A 185 23.93 6.02 -6.28
CA ASP A 185 24.60 4.81 -5.75
C ASP A 185 24.69 3.64 -6.75
N ASP A 186 25.02 3.94 -8.01
CA ASP A 186 25.09 2.97 -9.12
C ASP A 186 23.77 2.20 -9.36
N LYS A 187 22.64 2.86 -9.06
CA LYS A 187 21.27 2.37 -9.24
C LYS A 187 20.43 3.36 -10.06
N HIS A 188 19.37 2.84 -10.68
CA HIS A 188 18.27 3.65 -11.22
C HIS A 188 17.01 3.37 -10.41
N ASN A 189 16.43 4.40 -9.79
CA ASN A 189 15.20 4.30 -9.00
C ASN A 189 15.25 3.15 -7.96
N GLY A 190 16.40 2.99 -7.29
CA GLY A 190 16.65 1.93 -6.29
C GLY A 190 17.04 0.56 -6.86
N TYR A 191 16.84 0.33 -8.16
CA TYR A 191 17.27 -0.90 -8.82
C TYR A 191 18.76 -0.85 -9.17
N THR A 192 19.49 -1.89 -8.81
CA THR A 192 20.84 -2.13 -9.39
C THR A 192 20.76 -2.21 -10.92
N LEU A 193 21.83 -1.79 -11.60
CA LEU A 193 21.88 -1.71 -13.07
C LEU A 193 22.21 -3.04 -13.76
N GLU A 194 22.55 -4.06 -12.97
CA GLU A 194 22.90 -5.38 -13.49
C GLU A 194 21.67 -6.25 -13.73
N LYS A 195 21.75 -7.07 -14.79
CA LYS A 195 20.74 -8.03 -15.23
C LYS A 195 19.42 -7.35 -15.60
N ARG A 196 18.63 -8.05 -16.42
CA ARG A 196 17.30 -7.57 -16.77
C ARG A 196 16.33 -7.85 -15.62
N LYS A 197 15.51 -6.86 -15.30
CA LYS A 197 14.45 -6.96 -14.29
C LYS A 197 13.12 -6.87 -14.99
N SER A 198 12.25 -7.84 -14.75
CA SER A 198 10.99 -7.93 -15.46
C SER A 198 9.87 -8.41 -14.56
N ASN A 199 8.64 -8.14 -14.99
CA ASN A 199 7.44 -8.63 -14.31
C ASN A 199 7.15 -10.12 -14.56
N PHE A 200 8.12 -10.86 -15.12
CA PHE A 200 8.03 -12.28 -15.42
C PHE A 200 7.56 -13.11 -14.21
N PRO A 201 6.70 -14.14 -14.39
CA PRO A 201 5.87 -14.44 -15.56
C PRO A 201 4.46 -13.81 -15.48
N TRP A 202 4.19 -12.96 -14.48
CA TRP A 202 2.85 -12.46 -14.17
C TRP A 202 2.58 -11.10 -14.81
N LYS A 203 1.73 -11.11 -15.84
CA LYS A 203 1.22 -9.90 -16.49
C LYS A 203 -0.29 -9.97 -16.70
N ARG A 204 -0.90 -8.79 -16.81
CA ARG A 204 -2.35 -8.60 -16.93
C ARG A 204 -2.93 -9.09 -18.27
N SER A 205 -2.13 -9.00 -19.34
CA SER A 205 -2.50 -9.37 -20.71
C SER A 205 -1.28 -9.38 -21.64
N GLY A 206 -1.47 -9.82 -22.89
CA GLY A 206 -0.45 -9.75 -23.95
C GLY A 206 0.22 -11.09 -24.24
N ASP A 207 1.39 -11.05 -24.89
CA ASP A 207 2.05 -12.25 -25.44
C ASP A 207 2.93 -13.02 -24.43
N PHE A 208 2.54 -14.20 -23.97
CA PHE A 208 3.33 -15.00 -23.02
C PHE A 208 4.38 -15.92 -23.68
N SER A 209 4.49 -15.89 -25.02
CA SER A 209 5.39 -16.77 -25.76
C SER A 209 6.87 -16.43 -25.56
N GLY A 210 7.75 -17.26 -26.13
CA GLY A 210 9.20 -17.08 -26.07
C GLY A 210 9.88 -18.05 -25.09
N ASP A 211 11.14 -17.79 -24.80
CA ASP A 211 11.96 -18.64 -23.94
C ASP A 211 11.46 -18.62 -22.49
N ALA A 212 11.59 -19.77 -21.82
CA ALA A 212 11.20 -19.97 -20.43
C ALA A 212 12.27 -19.37 -19.49
N SER A 213 12.30 -18.04 -19.39
CA SER A 213 13.35 -17.31 -18.68
C SER A 213 12.90 -15.91 -18.25
N HIS A 214 13.40 -15.41 -17.11
CA HIS A 214 13.21 -14.01 -16.68
C HIS A 214 13.78 -12.99 -17.69
N ASN A 215 14.62 -13.45 -18.63
CA ASN A 215 15.14 -12.67 -19.75
C ASN A 215 14.24 -12.68 -21.00
N ASN A 216 13.04 -13.26 -20.94
CA ASN A 216 12.10 -13.28 -22.06
C ASN A 216 11.59 -11.85 -22.38
N PRO A 217 11.86 -11.28 -23.58
CA PRO A 217 11.55 -9.89 -23.96
C PRO A 217 10.07 -9.53 -23.92
N ASN A 218 9.17 -10.51 -23.86
CA ASN A 218 7.74 -10.29 -23.84
C ASN A 218 7.17 -9.87 -22.47
N PHE A 219 8.01 -9.83 -21.44
CA PHE A 219 7.70 -9.35 -20.10
C PHE A 219 8.22 -7.91 -19.88
N GLY A 220 7.43 -7.08 -19.21
CA GLY A 220 7.72 -5.66 -19.05
C GLY A 220 8.94 -5.42 -18.17
N ASP A 221 9.73 -4.41 -18.51
CA ASP A 221 10.79 -3.87 -17.65
C ASP A 221 10.18 -3.15 -16.45
N VAL A 222 10.63 -3.52 -15.25
CA VAL A 222 10.10 -2.99 -13.97
C VAL A 222 10.99 -1.90 -13.35
N THR A 223 12.14 -1.59 -13.95
CA THR A 223 13.12 -0.65 -13.37
C THR A 223 12.61 0.79 -13.25
N LYS A 224 11.53 1.13 -13.97
CA LYS A 224 10.90 2.46 -13.94
C LYS A 224 9.87 2.63 -12.84
N GLU A 225 9.62 1.59 -12.05
CA GLU A 225 8.62 1.56 -10.99
C GLU A 225 9.14 0.80 -9.77
N ASN A 226 9.41 1.53 -8.70
CA ASN A 226 9.81 0.97 -7.41
C ASN A 226 8.82 1.41 -6.34
N GLY A 227 8.84 0.77 -5.17
CA GLY A 227 7.84 1.05 -4.16
C GLY A 227 8.02 0.27 -2.87
N TYR A 228 7.21 0.62 -1.88
CA TYR A 228 7.24 0.02 -0.56
C TYR A 228 5.87 0.12 0.10
N TYR A 229 5.41 -0.96 0.70
CA TYR A 229 4.16 -0.94 1.47
C TYR A 229 4.52 -0.58 2.90
N PHE A 230 4.30 0.69 3.25
CA PHE A 230 4.56 1.18 4.60
C PHE A 230 3.70 0.41 5.60
N LEU A 231 2.38 0.45 5.42
CA LEU A 231 1.45 -0.32 6.24
C LEU A 231 0.13 -0.48 5.48
N SER A 232 -0.32 -1.71 5.29
CA SER A 232 -1.58 -2.00 4.59
C SER A 232 -2.39 -3.06 5.32
N ILE A 233 -3.71 -3.00 5.19
CA ILE A 233 -4.64 -4.01 5.71
C ILE A 233 -5.14 -4.86 4.54
N MET A 234 -4.84 -6.15 4.62
CA MET A 234 -5.29 -7.16 3.67
C MET A 234 -6.68 -7.67 4.04
N ASP A 235 -7.35 -8.28 3.08
CA ASP A 235 -8.70 -8.86 3.23
C ASP A 235 -8.71 -10.39 3.29
N TYR A 236 -7.55 -11.04 3.37
CA TYR A 236 -7.43 -12.50 3.34
C TYR A 236 -6.55 -13.01 4.48
N GLU A 237 -6.74 -14.29 4.80
CA GLU A 237 -5.97 -14.95 5.85
C GLU A 237 -4.54 -15.24 5.44
N ASN A 238 -3.63 -15.19 6.41
CA ASN A 238 -2.21 -15.50 6.25
C ASN A 238 -1.51 -14.79 5.07
N PRO A 239 -1.54 -13.44 4.99
CA PRO A 239 -0.89 -12.73 3.89
C PRO A 239 0.54 -13.17 3.63
N ALA A 240 0.89 -13.29 2.36
CA ALA A 240 2.24 -13.64 1.91
C ALA A 240 2.59 -12.84 0.65
N PRO A 241 3.86 -12.83 0.22
CA PRO A 241 4.18 -12.26 -1.06
C PRO A 241 3.55 -13.06 -2.22
N HIS A 242 2.91 -12.36 -3.15
CA HIS A 242 2.27 -12.91 -4.35
C HIS A 242 2.55 -12.04 -5.56
N ASN A 243 2.11 -12.49 -6.73
CA ASN A 243 2.18 -11.72 -7.96
C ASN A 243 1.48 -10.34 -7.86
N ASN A 244 1.87 -9.43 -8.74
CA ASN A 244 1.34 -8.06 -8.73
C ASN A 244 -0.18 -7.95 -8.90
N VAL A 245 -0.80 -8.83 -9.70
CA VAL A 245 -2.27 -8.77 -9.94
C VAL A 245 -3.01 -9.11 -8.64
N PHE A 246 -2.60 -10.18 -7.97
CA PHE A 246 -3.16 -10.61 -6.70
C PHE A 246 -3.12 -9.50 -5.64
N ILE A 247 -1.94 -8.95 -5.36
CA ILE A 247 -1.77 -7.97 -4.29
C ILE A 247 -2.62 -6.71 -4.52
N HIS A 248 -2.87 -6.34 -5.78
CA HIS A 248 -3.68 -5.17 -6.09
C HIS A 248 -5.18 -5.35 -5.81
N ASN A 249 -5.67 -6.58 -5.64
CA ASN A 249 -7.07 -6.93 -5.39
C ASN A 249 -7.38 -7.20 -3.91
N HIS A 250 -6.36 -7.55 -3.12
CA HIS A 250 -6.53 -8.04 -1.75
C HIS A 250 -6.16 -7.02 -0.67
N ARG A 251 -6.66 -5.78 -0.83
CA ARG A 251 -6.33 -4.65 0.06
C ARG A 251 -7.59 -3.86 0.40
N LYS A 252 -7.83 -3.67 1.68
CA LYS A 252 -8.92 -2.81 2.17
C LYS A 252 -8.50 -1.34 2.18
N LEU A 253 -7.29 -1.09 2.65
CA LEU A 253 -6.63 0.21 2.68
C LEU A 253 -5.12 0.04 2.81
N GLY A 254 -4.36 1.08 2.47
CA GLY A 254 -2.91 1.06 2.64
C GLY A 254 -2.23 2.40 2.48
N MET A 255 -1.10 2.52 3.18
CA MET A 255 -0.07 3.50 2.91
C MET A 255 1.07 2.81 2.16
N ASP A 256 1.29 3.20 0.91
CA ASP A 256 2.39 2.70 0.08
C ASP A 256 3.16 3.83 -0.61
N ALA A 257 4.32 3.49 -1.16
CA ALA A 257 5.06 4.33 -2.10
C ALA A 257 5.00 3.68 -3.48
N TYR A 258 4.75 4.48 -4.51
CA TYR A 258 4.87 4.08 -5.90
C TYR A 258 5.70 5.13 -6.64
N ASN A 259 7.00 4.86 -6.70
CA ASN A 259 8.03 5.78 -7.15
C ASN A 259 8.34 5.49 -8.62
N VAL A 260 7.91 6.40 -9.50
CA VAL A 260 7.87 6.13 -10.95
C VAL A 260 8.70 7.13 -11.75
N SER A 261 9.68 6.63 -12.50
CA SER A 261 10.46 7.41 -13.47
C SER A 261 9.91 7.30 -14.90
N GLY A 262 8.89 6.47 -15.11
CA GLY A 262 8.22 6.26 -16.40
C GLY A 262 7.23 7.37 -16.81
N PRO A 263 6.90 7.47 -18.11
CA PRO A 263 6.04 8.53 -18.65
C PRO A 263 4.59 8.49 -18.16
N TRP A 264 4.13 7.36 -17.59
CA TRP A 264 2.79 7.24 -17.01
C TRP A 264 2.65 7.95 -15.66
N ALA A 265 3.77 8.33 -15.01
CA ALA A 265 3.76 9.12 -13.77
C ALA A 265 3.01 10.46 -13.91
N LYS A 266 2.81 10.96 -15.13
CA LYS A 266 2.01 12.17 -15.40
C LYS A 266 0.55 12.04 -14.95
N ALA A 267 0.06 10.81 -14.78
CA ALA A 267 -1.28 10.52 -14.29
C ALA A 267 -1.34 10.48 -12.75
N TYR A 268 -0.27 10.83 -12.04
CA TYR A 268 -0.21 10.82 -10.58
C TYR A 268 -0.02 12.24 -10.03
N GLY A 269 -0.77 12.54 -8.98
CA GLY A 269 -0.76 13.81 -8.29
C GLY A 269 -0.21 13.66 -6.88
N VAL A 270 0.40 14.71 -6.36
CA VAL A 270 0.85 14.81 -4.99
C VAL A 270 0.22 16.04 -4.37
N CYS A 271 -0.34 15.88 -3.17
CA CYS A 271 -0.82 17.02 -2.39
C CYS A 271 0.38 17.79 -1.81
N ASP A 272 0.42 19.11 -2.01
CA ASP A 272 1.22 20.02 -1.21
C ASP A 272 0.40 20.44 0.02
N PRO A 273 0.66 19.87 1.21
CA PRO A 273 -0.19 20.12 2.36
C PRO A 273 -0.01 21.54 2.93
N SER A 274 1.02 22.27 2.50
CA SER A 274 1.26 23.65 2.94
C SER A 274 0.39 24.67 2.19
N THR A 275 -0.03 24.33 0.98
CA THR A 275 -0.83 25.19 0.10
C THR A 275 -2.25 24.66 -0.12
N GLY A 276 -2.47 23.35 0.06
CA GLY A 276 -3.74 22.69 -0.25
C GLY A 276 -3.96 22.45 -1.75
N GLU A 277 -2.89 22.51 -2.56
CA GLU A 277 -2.95 22.31 -4.00
C GLU A 277 -2.30 20.98 -4.43
N LEU A 278 -2.86 20.34 -5.45
CA LEU A 278 -2.26 19.18 -6.11
C LEU A 278 -1.22 19.63 -7.15
N TYR A 279 -0.10 18.93 -7.24
CA TYR A 279 0.86 19.05 -8.34
C TYR A 279 1.19 17.67 -8.94
N SER A 280 1.58 17.65 -10.21
CA SER A 280 1.96 16.40 -10.87
C SER A 280 3.22 15.80 -10.24
N GLN A 281 3.24 14.48 -10.07
CA GLN A 281 4.41 13.73 -9.61
C GLN A 281 5.62 13.88 -10.54
N THR A 282 5.42 14.24 -11.81
CA THR A 282 6.52 14.50 -12.76
C THR A 282 7.01 15.95 -12.76
N SER A 283 6.43 16.82 -11.93
CA SER A 283 6.88 18.21 -11.83
C SER A 283 8.17 18.33 -11.02
N GLU A 284 8.92 19.41 -11.23
CA GLU A 284 10.15 19.72 -10.46
C GLU A 284 9.88 19.91 -8.96
N LYS A 285 8.62 20.08 -8.55
CA LYS A 285 8.21 20.13 -7.14
C LYS A 285 8.34 18.75 -6.47
N SER A 286 8.08 17.67 -7.19
CA SER A 286 8.07 16.31 -6.65
C SER A 286 9.48 15.79 -6.38
N SER A 287 9.71 15.10 -5.25
CA SER A 287 10.88 14.23 -5.06
C SER A 287 10.62 12.80 -5.50
N ASN A 288 9.39 12.45 -5.94
CA ASN A 288 9.00 11.07 -6.25
C ASN A 288 9.20 10.12 -5.05
N ASN A 289 9.13 10.63 -3.83
CA ASN A 289 9.14 9.84 -2.61
C ASN A 289 7.79 10.03 -1.89
N ALA A 290 6.70 9.87 -2.64
CA ALA A 290 5.37 10.20 -2.19
C ALA A 290 4.71 9.02 -1.45
N ILE A 291 3.91 9.32 -0.42
CA ILE A 291 3.09 8.35 0.30
C ILE A 291 1.68 8.40 -0.26
N ASN A 292 1.21 7.30 -0.82
CA ASN A 292 -0.19 7.13 -1.19
C ASN A 292 -0.95 6.54 -0.01
N GLY A 293 -1.90 7.28 0.55
CA GLY A 293 -2.88 6.79 1.52
C GLY A 293 -4.17 6.49 0.79
N ILE A 294 -4.41 5.21 0.52
CA ILE A 294 -5.50 4.73 -0.33
C ILE A 294 -6.52 3.98 0.52
N PHE A 295 -7.79 4.37 0.40
CA PHE A 295 -8.92 3.51 0.74
C PHE A 295 -9.46 2.90 -0.56
N PHE A 296 -9.55 1.57 -0.63
CA PHE A 296 -10.04 0.89 -1.83
C PHE A 296 -11.57 0.95 -1.85
N ALA A 297 -12.14 1.38 -2.96
CA ALA A 297 -13.59 1.51 -3.12
C ALA A 297 -14.22 0.14 -3.36
N GLY A 298 -15.23 -0.21 -2.56
CA GLY A 298 -15.89 -1.51 -2.68
C GLY A 298 -17.12 -1.53 -3.58
N ASP A 299 -17.52 -0.39 -4.13
CA ASP A 299 -18.67 -0.23 -5.03
C ASP A 299 -18.28 -0.15 -6.51
N THR A 300 -17.01 0.07 -6.81
CA THR A 300 -16.55 0.45 -8.15
C THR A 300 -15.16 -0.10 -8.46
N PHE A 301 -14.98 -0.57 -9.69
CA PHE A 301 -13.68 -0.99 -10.22
C PHE A 301 -13.19 0.00 -11.27
N ARG A 302 -11.94 0.41 -11.18
CA ARG A 302 -11.28 1.24 -12.20
C ARG A 302 -10.80 0.42 -13.40
N ASP A 303 -10.56 -0.87 -13.19
CA ASP A 303 -10.22 -1.83 -14.24
C ASP A 303 -10.79 -3.21 -13.89
N GLU A 304 -12.02 -3.46 -14.35
CA GLU A 304 -12.72 -4.74 -14.18
C GLU A 304 -11.97 -5.93 -14.81
N SER A 305 -11.09 -5.70 -15.79
CA SER A 305 -10.40 -6.78 -16.49
C SER A 305 -9.38 -7.52 -15.63
N ILE A 306 -9.07 -6.95 -14.46
CA ILE A 306 -8.13 -7.46 -13.44
C ILE A 306 -8.67 -7.28 -12.01
N GLY A 307 -9.96 -6.96 -11.84
CA GLY A 307 -10.59 -6.75 -10.53
C GLY A 307 -10.10 -5.52 -9.76
N TYR A 308 -9.49 -4.55 -10.43
CA TYR A 308 -8.81 -3.46 -9.73
C TYR A 308 -9.81 -2.41 -9.24
N ASN A 309 -9.98 -2.31 -7.92
CA ASN A 309 -10.88 -1.36 -7.28
C ASN A 309 -10.52 0.10 -7.60
N SER A 310 -11.54 0.95 -7.68
CA SER A 310 -11.35 2.40 -7.69
C SER A 310 -10.75 2.88 -6.36
N PHE A 311 -10.11 4.06 -6.39
CA PHE A 311 -9.39 4.59 -5.24
C PHE A 311 -10.08 5.81 -4.64
N MET A 312 -10.08 5.88 -3.31
CA MET A 312 -10.51 7.03 -2.54
C MET A 312 -9.33 7.57 -1.73
N PHE A 313 -9.12 8.87 -1.81
CA PHE A 313 -7.99 9.57 -1.18
C PHE A 313 -8.50 10.65 -0.25
N GLU A 314 -7.97 10.67 0.96
CA GLU A 314 -8.21 11.74 1.94
C GLU A 314 -6.90 12.47 2.17
N THR A 315 -6.82 13.76 1.86
CA THR A 315 -5.58 14.55 1.90
C THR A 315 -5.83 15.94 2.48
N GLU A 316 -4.77 16.68 2.80
CA GLU A 316 -4.91 18.12 3.16
C GLU A 316 -5.41 18.98 1.98
N CYS A 317 -5.34 18.46 0.75
CA CYS A 317 -5.84 19.12 -0.46
C CYS A 317 -7.33 18.79 -0.73
N GLY A 318 -7.94 17.94 0.10
CA GLY A 318 -9.33 17.51 -0.01
C GLY A 318 -9.49 16.00 -0.13
N SER A 319 -10.75 15.59 -0.28
CA SER A 319 -11.21 14.23 -0.48
C SER A 319 -11.44 13.99 -1.98
N PHE A 320 -10.90 12.90 -2.52
CA PHE A 320 -10.92 12.61 -3.95
C PHE A 320 -11.31 11.16 -4.24
N SER A 321 -11.98 10.95 -5.37
CA SER A 321 -12.09 9.67 -6.05
C SER A 321 -11.18 9.69 -7.28
N ASP A 322 -10.55 8.57 -7.65
CA ASP A 322 -9.81 8.47 -8.91
C ASP A 322 -10.67 8.71 -10.17
N GLN A 323 -11.99 8.72 -10.01
CA GLN A 323 -12.97 9.06 -11.05
C GLN A 323 -13.25 10.57 -11.15
N ASP A 324 -12.99 11.35 -10.10
CA ASP A 324 -13.37 12.77 -9.98
C ASP A 324 -12.17 13.73 -10.17
N THR A 325 -11.02 13.20 -10.55
CA THR A 325 -9.76 13.93 -10.71
C THR A 325 -9.03 13.48 -11.99
N PRO A 326 -8.22 14.34 -12.63
CA PRO A 326 -7.34 13.91 -13.72
C PRO A 326 -6.23 12.94 -13.26
N TYR A 327 -6.02 12.81 -11.94
CA TYR A 327 -5.02 11.93 -11.37
C TYR A 327 -5.63 10.59 -10.99
N SER A 328 -4.93 9.52 -11.35
CA SER A 328 -5.34 8.15 -11.05
C SER A 328 -4.73 7.60 -9.75
N ILE A 329 -3.79 8.34 -9.16
CA ILE A 329 -3.25 8.17 -7.81
C ILE A 329 -3.01 9.58 -7.26
N ILE A 330 -3.43 9.84 -6.02
CA ILE A 330 -3.13 11.08 -5.28
C ILE A 330 -2.39 10.73 -3.99
N SER A 331 -1.18 11.24 -3.85
CA SER A 331 -0.35 11.05 -2.66
C SER A 331 -0.59 12.14 -1.61
N ASN A 332 -0.50 11.78 -0.32
CA ASN A 332 -0.75 12.68 0.81
C ASN A 332 0.38 13.68 1.06
N ALA A 333 1.61 13.20 0.97
CA ALA A 333 2.83 13.94 1.29
C ALA A 333 4.05 13.21 0.74
N GLU A 334 5.22 13.85 0.77
CA GLU A 334 6.49 13.24 0.39
C GLU A 334 7.42 13.10 1.60
N ILE A 335 7.96 11.88 1.78
CA ILE A 335 9.05 11.64 2.72
C ILE A 335 10.37 12.19 2.13
N GLN A 336 11.34 12.36 3.02
CA GLN A 336 12.68 12.84 2.69
C GLN A 336 13.71 11.80 3.14
N PRO A 337 14.05 10.81 2.28
CA PRO A 337 15.05 9.80 2.61
C PRO A 337 16.42 10.40 2.97
N GLU A 338 16.75 11.59 2.48
CA GLU A 338 17.99 12.31 2.79
C GLU A 338 18.13 12.71 4.26
N LEU A 339 17.04 12.67 5.03
CA LEU A 339 17.04 12.93 6.48
C LEU A 339 17.18 11.64 7.31
N MET A 340 17.16 10.47 6.66
CA MET A 340 17.35 9.17 7.30
C MET A 340 18.84 8.78 7.28
N PRO A 341 19.35 8.09 8.32
CA PRO A 341 18.64 7.50 9.44
C PRO A 341 18.45 8.40 10.69
N GLU A 342 18.87 9.67 10.64
CA GLU A 342 18.80 10.59 11.77
C GLU A 342 17.35 10.89 12.18
N GLU A 343 16.46 10.95 11.19
CA GLU A 343 15.02 11.09 11.36
C GLU A 343 14.26 9.78 11.10
N THR A 344 13.06 9.67 11.68
CA THR A 344 12.18 8.52 11.54
C THR A 344 10.79 8.94 11.13
N TYR A 345 10.09 8.04 10.45
CA TYR A 345 8.69 8.19 10.10
C TYR A 345 7.90 7.13 10.84
N THR A 346 6.75 7.51 11.39
CA THR A 346 5.83 6.60 12.05
C THR A 346 4.58 6.47 11.21
N PHE A 347 4.15 5.25 10.93
CA PHE A 347 2.91 4.97 10.22
C PHE A 347 2.00 4.16 11.14
N ALA A 348 0.71 4.47 11.12
CA ALA A 348 -0.29 3.77 11.88
C ALA A 348 -1.61 3.61 11.13
N ILE A 349 -2.27 2.49 11.39
CA ILE A 349 -3.66 2.25 10.98
C ILE A 349 -4.46 1.89 12.21
N GLU A 350 -5.60 2.55 12.37
CA GLU A 350 -6.59 2.26 13.39
C GLU A 350 -7.84 1.68 12.74
N ARG A 351 -8.44 0.68 13.38
CA ARG A 351 -9.81 0.26 13.11
C ARG A 351 -10.67 0.55 14.33
N SER A 352 -11.78 1.25 14.10
CA SER A 352 -12.82 1.52 15.08
C SER A 352 -14.03 0.62 14.80
N LYS A 353 -15.13 0.82 15.53
CA LYS A 353 -16.42 0.16 15.23
C LYS A 353 -17.06 0.64 13.94
N THR A 354 -16.65 1.80 13.42
CA THR A 354 -17.34 2.49 12.33
C THR A 354 -16.46 2.72 11.11
N GLY A 355 -15.14 2.61 11.22
CA GLY A 355 -14.24 2.99 10.14
C GLY A 355 -12.78 2.70 10.42
N TYR A 356 -11.95 3.21 9.51
CA TYR A 356 -10.50 3.15 9.60
C TYR A 356 -9.90 4.54 9.66
N VAL A 357 -8.71 4.64 10.26
CA VAL A 357 -7.90 5.84 10.20
C VAL A 357 -6.47 5.51 9.79
N MET A 358 -5.96 6.19 8.76
CA MET A 358 -4.55 6.18 8.39
C MET A 358 -3.84 7.38 9.00
N GLU A 359 -2.66 7.15 9.58
CA GLU A 359 -1.87 8.19 10.21
C GLU A 359 -0.40 8.04 9.85
N MET A 360 0.24 9.16 9.52
CA MET A 360 1.66 9.23 9.19
C MET A 360 2.29 10.44 9.88
N THR A 361 3.43 10.23 10.54
CA THR A 361 4.16 11.25 11.29
C THR A 361 5.62 11.27 10.88
N GLY A 362 6.15 12.43 10.54
CA GLY A 362 7.53 12.59 10.11
C GLY A 362 7.80 14.00 9.59
N ASN A 363 8.98 14.19 9.01
CA ASN A 363 9.42 15.46 8.45
C ASN A 363 9.15 15.52 6.93
N PHE A 364 7.96 15.96 6.54
CA PHE A 364 7.55 15.94 5.13
C PHE A 364 8.03 17.20 4.37
N LYS A 365 8.31 17.04 3.07
CA LYS A 365 8.96 18.03 2.18
C LYS A 365 8.42 19.47 2.23
N TYR A 366 7.14 19.68 2.54
CA TYR A 366 6.51 21.01 2.56
C TYR A 366 5.97 21.49 3.91
N ILE A 367 5.86 20.60 4.88
CA ILE A 367 5.20 20.89 6.18
C ILE A 367 6.07 20.53 7.38
N ARG A 368 7.31 20.09 7.14
CA ARG A 368 8.27 19.68 8.16
C ARG A 368 7.69 18.60 9.08
N GLN A 369 8.14 18.56 10.34
CA GLN A 369 7.63 17.63 11.35
C GLN A 369 6.14 17.85 11.59
N LYS A 370 5.32 16.86 11.18
CA LYS A 370 3.87 16.90 11.31
C LYS A 370 3.30 15.49 11.46
N THR A 371 2.10 15.40 12.03
CA THR A 371 1.23 14.23 11.96
C THR A 371 0.08 14.55 11.02
N LEU A 372 -0.08 13.71 10.00
CA LEU A 372 -1.21 13.71 9.07
C LEU A 372 -2.11 12.52 9.42
N ARG A 373 -3.43 12.75 9.47
CA ARG A 373 -4.39 11.75 9.95
C ARG A 373 -5.67 11.83 9.13
N TYR A 374 -6.09 10.70 8.57
CA TYR A 374 -7.18 10.62 7.60
C TYR A 374 -8.14 9.48 7.94
N GLU A 375 -9.36 9.85 8.30
CA GLU A 375 -10.41 8.94 8.77
C GLU A 375 -11.47 8.74 7.69
N ARG A 376 -11.99 7.52 7.59
CA ARG A 376 -13.13 7.20 6.74
C ARG A 376 -13.99 6.12 7.40
N ASP A 377 -15.30 6.37 7.46
CA ASP A 377 -16.27 5.35 7.88
C ASP A 377 -16.28 4.19 6.87
N PHE A 378 -16.65 2.99 7.33
CA PHE A 378 -16.76 1.80 6.48
C PHE A 378 -17.63 2.04 5.26
N ILE A 379 -18.68 2.84 5.40
CA ILE A 379 -19.50 3.34 4.31
C ILE A 379 -19.71 4.84 4.56
N GLU A 380 -19.16 5.68 3.69
CA GLU A 380 -19.31 7.12 3.78
C GLU A 380 -19.89 7.65 2.46
N ASN A 381 -20.94 8.47 2.56
CA ASN A 381 -21.64 9.02 1.39
C ASN A 381 -22.11 7.94 0.39
N GLY A 382 -22.47 6.76 0.90
CA GLY A 382 -22.91 5.61 0.11
C GLY A 382 -21.79 4.77 -0.50
N ARG A 383 -20.52 5.16 -0.33
CA ARG A 383 -19.35 4.45 -0.88
C ARG A 383 -18.62 3.64 0.19
N PRO A 384 -18.55 2.30 0.04
CA PRO A 384 -17.90 1.43 1.01
C PRO A 384 -16.37 1.40 0.83
N ILE A 385 -15.67 1.15 1.93
CA ILE A 385 -14.31 0.60 1.91
C ILE A 385 -14.41 -0.88 1.54
N TRP A 386 -13.58 -1.33 0.60
CA TRP A 386 -13.54 -2.71 0.13
C TRP A 386 -13.40 -3.70 1.29
N HIS A 387 -14.25 -4.73 1.30
CA HIS A 387 -14.19 -5.83 2.27
C HIS A 387 -14.09 -5.38 3.74
N TYR A 388 -14.77 -4.28 4.11
CA TYR A 388 -14.66 -3.75 5.47
C TYR A 388 -15.17 -4.73 6.55
N ASN A 389 -15.99 -5.72 6.19
CA ASN A 389 -16.61 -6.68 7.10
C ASN A 389 -15.63 -7.77 7.54
N ASN A 390 -15.40 -7.87 8.84
CA ASN A 390 -14.60 -8.94 9.44
C ASN A 390 -15.47 -10.13 9.86
N THR A 391 -16.79 -9.97 9.89
CA THR A 391 -17.76 -11.07 10.13
C THR A 391 -18.92 -10.95 9.13
N PRO A 392 -19.64 -12.04 8.85
CA PRO A 392 -20.77 -12.01 7.90
C PRO A 392 -21.85 -11.01 8.30
N GLU A 393 -22.11 -10.83 9.60
CA GLU A 393 -23.19 -9.97 10.10
C GLU A 393 -22.93 -8.47 9.90
N GLN A 394 -21.71 -8.06 9.55
CA GLN A 394 -21.35 -6.67 9.32
C GLN A 394 -21.71 -6.17 7.91
N TYR A 395 -22.15 -7.07 7.03
CA TYR A 395 -22.42 -6.79 5.62
C TYR A 395 -23.70 -7.50 5.17
N ASP A 396 -24.44 -6.85 4.28
CA ASP A 396 -25.77 -7.28 3.81
C ASP A 396 -25.80 -7.63 2.32
N GLY A 397 -24.64 -7.75 1.67
CA GLY A 397 -24.54 -8.10 0.26
C GLY A 397 -24.74 -6.97 -0.75
N LYS A 398 -25.08 -5.75 -0.30
CA LYS A 398 -25.55 -4.69 -1.21
C LYS A 398 -24.51 -4.16 -2.20
N PHE A 399 -23.24 -4.46 -2.00
CA PHE A 399 -22.13 -4.07 -2.88
C PHE A 399 -21.56 -5.25 -3.68
N ASN A 400 -22.20 -6.42 -3.60
CA ASN A 400 -21.74 -7.59 -4.32
C ASN A 400 -21.82 -7.32 -5.83
N SER A 401 -20.81 -7.82 -6.54
CA SER A 401 -20.75 -7.81 -7.98
C SER A 401 -20.11 -9.10 -8.47
N THR A 402 -20.39 -9.47 -9.71
CA THR A 402 -19.71 -10.59 -10.37
C THR A 402 -18.85 -10.02 -11.48
N LEU A 403 -17.54 -10.25 -11.40
CA LEU A 403 -16.63 -9.92 -12.50
C LEU A 403 -16.44 -11.13 -13.39
N THR A 404 -16.29 -10.87 -14.69
CA THR A 404 -15.99 -11.90 -15.69
C THR A 404 -14.64 -11.62 -16.32
N PHE A 405 -13.67 -12.47 -16.04
CA PHE A 405 -12.34 -12.40 -16.58
C PHE A 405 -12.29 -13.14 -17.90
N THR A 406 -11.94 -12.43 -18.97
CA THR A 406 -11.85 -13.00 -20.32
C THR A 406 -10.44 -12.87 -20.88
N GLY A 407 -10.00 -13.88 -21.63
CA GLY A 407 -8.71 -13.93 -22.30
C GLY A 407 -8.74 -14.89 -23.49
N PRO A 408 -7.63 -15.02 -24.22
CA PRO A 408 -7.55 -15.85 -25.43
C PRO A 408 -7.85 -17.34 -25.20
N TYR A 409 -7.73 -17.80 -23.96
CA TYR A 409 -7.84 -19.22 -23.59
C TYR A 409 -9.13 -19.56 -22.82
N GLY A 410 -10.05 -18.60 -22.68
CA GLY A 410 -11.36 -18.82 -22.07
C GLY A 410 -11.87 -17.63 -21.27
N SER A 411 -12.83 -17.91 -20.41
CA SER A 411 -13.38 -16.95 -19.46
C SER A 411 -13.91 -17.65 -18.22
N TYR A 412 -13.85 -16.97 -17.09
CA TYR A 412 -14.53 -17.39 -15.86
C TYR A 412 -15.13 -16.17 -15.15
N SER A 413 -16.10 -16.42 -14.29
CA SER A 413 -16.77 -15.39 -13.50
C SER A 413 -16.66 -15.72 -12.02
N VAL A 414 -16.52 -14.70 -11.18
CA VAL A 414 -16.40 -14.86 -9.73
C VAL A 414 -17.10 -13.70 -9.02
N GLU A 415 -17.84 -14.04 -7.97
CA GLU A 415 -18.42 -13.04 -7.08
C GLU A 415 -17.33 -12.37 -6.27
N GLN A 416 -17.38 -11.06 -6.21
CA GLN A 416 -16.34 -10.26 -5.59
C GLN A 416 -16.60 -10.07 -4.10
N TRP A 417 -17.87 -9.89 -3.69
CA TRP A 417 -18.22 -9.62 -2.29
C TRP A 417 -19.58 -10.21 -1.88
N PRO A 418 -19.70 -11.55 -1.72
CA PRO A 418 -20.94 -12.23 -1.33
C PRO A 418 -21.50 -11.80 0.03
N ASP A 419 -22.79 -11.96 0.28
CA ASP A 419 -23.47 -11.48 1.49
C ASP A 419 -23.16 -12.27 2.78
N ASP A 420 -22.73 -13.53 2.65
CA ASP A 420 -22.31 -14.41 3.74
C ASP A 420 -20.79 -14.44 4.00
N SER A 421 -20.06 -13.51 3.37
CA SER A 421 -18.60 -13.41 3.41
C SER A 421 -18.06 -12.78 4.70
N ALA A 422 -16.79 -13.07 5.01
CA ALA A 422 -16.03 -12.41 6.06
C ALA A 422 -14.57 -12.27 5.65
N TYR A 423 -14.00 -11.09 5.85
CA TYR A 423 -12.64 -10.77 5.47
C TYR A 423 -11.88 -10.31 6.72
N PRO A 424 -11.13 -11.17 7.42
CA PRO A 424 -10.39 -10.77 8.60
C PRO A 424 -9.28 -9.76 8.26
N ASP A 425 -9.02 -8.82 9.17
CA ASP A 425 -7.93 -7.86 8.98
C ASP A 425 -6.59 -8.48 9.34
N TYR A 426 -5.64 -8.45 8.40
CA TYR A 426 -4.23 -8.70 8.64
C TYR A 426 -3.43 -7.51 8.14
N PHE A 427 -2.47 -7.03 8.93
CA PHE A 427 -1.57 -5.98 8.46
C PHE A 427 -0.36 -6.58 7.75
N ILE A 428 0.22 -5.84 6.80
CA ILE A 428 1.54 -6.11 6.24
C ILE A 428 2.40 -4.84 6.25
N ILE A 429 3.72 -5.04 6.33
CA ILE A 429 4.78 -4.06 6.13
C ILE A 429 5.83 -4.70 5.22
N GLY A 430 6.27 -4.03 4.15
CA GLY A 430 7.35 -4.54 3.29
C GLY A 430 7.01 -4.62 1.81
N ILE A 431 7.47 -5.69 1.15
CA ILE A 431 7.34 -5.93 -0.29
C ILE A 431 6.48 -7.18 -0.51
N PRO A 432 5.18 -7.02 -0.76
CA PRO A 432 4.29 -8.14 -1.05
C PRO A 432 4.40 -8.65 -2.49
N HIS A 433 5.08 -7.93 -3.39
CA HIS A 433 5.21 -8.35 -4.77
C HIS A 433 6.42 -9.27 -4.95
N ILE A 434 6.24 -10.36 -5.69
CA ILE A 434 7.32 -11.29 -6.03
C ILE A 434 7.91 -11.05 -7.44
N ASN A 435 7.47 -9.99 -8.13
CA ASN A 435 7.93 -9.62 -9.47
C ASN A 435 8.12 -8.10 -9.65
N TYR A 436 8.23 -7.38 -8.54
CA TYR A 436 8.46 -5.95 -8.46
C TYR A 436 9.24 -5.60 -7.20
N TYR A 437 9.91 -4.44 -7.28
CA TYR A 437 10.55 -3.72 -6.19
C TYR A 437 11.83 -4.37 -5.65
N GLU A 438 12.90 -3.58 -5.69
CA GLU A 438 14.21 -3.94 -5.18
C GLU A 438 14.68 -2.84 -4.25
N GLY A 439 15.28 -3.23 -3.14
CA GLY A 439 15.72 -2.24 -2.18
C GLY A 439 15.90 -2.76 -0.78
N SER A 440 15.95 -1.80 0.14
CA SER A 440 16.00 -2.09 1.57
C SER A 440 15.26 -1.05 2.40
N ALA A 441 14.81 -1.46 3.58
CA ALA A 441 14.24 -0.58 4.58
C ALA A 441 14.69 -1.00 5.98
N ILE A 442 14.80 -0.05 6.89
CA ILE A 442 15.13 -0.29 8.29
C ILE A 442 13.94 0.06 9.16
N ILE A 443 13.54 -0.87 10.03
CA ILE A 443 12.38 -0.79 10.89
C ILE A 443 12.86 -0.83 12.35
N ASP A 444 12.45 0.16 13.15
CA ASP A 444 12.86 0.26 14.55
C ASP A 444 11.95 -0.49 15.51
N ASP A 445 10.63 -0.31 15.34
CA ASP A 445 9.65 -0.95 16.22
C ASP A 445 8.31 -1.17 15.49
N ILE A 446 7.57 -2.18 15.93
CA ILE A 446 6.18 -2.47 15.53
C ILE A 446 5.36 -2.69 16.79
N LYS A 447 4.19 -2.08 16.87
CA LYS A 447 3.30 -2.13 18.03
C LYS A 447 1.87 -2.45 17.61
N LEU A 448 1.22 -3.27 18.43
CA LEU A 448 -0.22 -3.47 18.40
C LEU A 448 -0.81 -2.90 19.69
N TYR A 449 -1.83 -2.06 19.54
CA TYR A 449 -2.67 -1.61 20.62
C TYR A 449 -4.11 -2.09 20.42
N VAL A 450 -4.79 -2.30 21.53
CA VAL A 450 -6.22 -2.64 21.60
C VAL A 450 -6.92 -1.69 22.56
N PRO A 451 -8.25 -1.58 22.52
CA PRO A 451 -8.97 -0.74 23.48
C PRO A 451 -8.62 -1.14 24.93
N LYS A 452 -8.36 -0.16 25.80
CA LYS A 452 -8.40 -0.39 27.25
C LYS A 452 -9.80 -0.90 27.55
N LYS A 453 -9.89 -2.07 28.20
CA LYS A 453 -11.18 -2.55 28.73
C LYS A 453 -11.78 -1.41 29.56
N SER A 454 -12.99 -0.98 29.19
CA SER A 454 -13.78 0.00 29.93
C SER A 454 -14.04 -0.45 31.35
#